data_AF-A0A966MLU7-F1
#
_entry.id   AF-A0A966MLU7-F1
#
_cell.length_a   1.000
_cell.length_b   1.000
_cell.length_c   1.000
_cell.angle_alpha   90.00
_cell.angle_beta   90.00
_cell.angle_gamma   90.00
#
_symmetry.space_group_name_H-M   'P 1'
#
loop_
_entity.id
_entity.type
_entity.pdbx_description
1 polymer ?
#
loop_
_entity_poly.entity_id
_entity_poly.type
_entity_poly.pdbx_seq_one_letter_code
_entity_poly.pdbx_strand_id
1 'polypeptide(L)'
;MTPARKPDKAARPSARRGTPPIDASAIAPVQFDLFPVKPVVDVLDARAVVGPRTGVEDLVRVRLRPNDAPHLVFHDRHGWYCESHGPSCHAVTLAREEVKGGTHVD
;
A
#
# COMPACT_ATOMS: atom_id res chain seq x y z
N MET A 1 61.15 12.05 59.33
CA MET A 1 60.65 13.13 58.45
C MET A 1 59.18 12.85 58.16
N THR A 2 58.28 13.65 58.73
CA THR A 2 56.84 13.69 58.35
C THR A 2 56.65 14.98 57.55
N PRO A 3 55.74 15.04 56.56
CA PRO A 3 54.36 15.43 56.93
C PRO A 3 53.22 14.78 56.12
N ALA A 4 52.10 14.58 56.83
CA ALA A 4 50.71 14.92 56.48
C ALA A 4 50.06 14.41 55.17
N ARG A 5 48.85 13.83 55.31
CA ARG A 5 47.56 14.52 55.01
C ARG A 5 46.32 13.74 55.47
N LYS A 6 45.25 14.51 55.69
CA LYS A 6 44.00 14.31 56.45
C LYS A 6 42.96 13.35 55.82
N PRO A 7 41.97 12.84 56.59
CA PRO A 7 40.86 12.04 56.08
C PRO A 7 39.59 12.86 55.74
N ASP A 8 38.68 12.16 55.06
CA ASP A 8 37.24 12.38 54.84
C ASP A 8 36.74 13.54 53.96
N LYS A 9 36.06 13.17 52.86
CA LYS A 9 34.75 13.75 52.51
C LYS A 9 33.94 12.81 51.61
N ALA A 10 32.76 12.48 52.12
CA ALA A 10 31.76 11.60 51.57
C ALA A 10 31.17 12.05 50.22
N ALA A 11 30.56 11.06 49.57
CA ALA A 11 29.79 11.04 48.34
C ALA A 11 28.83 12.22 48.11
N ARG A 12 28.70 12.60 46.83
CA ARG A 12 27.41 12.85 46.17
C ARG A 12 27.50 12.51 44.67
N PRO A 13 26.80 11.49 44.15
CA PRO A 13 26.51 11.44 42.72
C PRO A 13 25.54 12.57 42.39
N SER A 14 25.94 13.44 41.46
CA SER A 14 25.05 14.47 40.92
C SER A 14 23.98 13.78 40.06
N ALA A 15 22.84 13.50 40.68
CA ALA A 15 21.64 13.07 39.99
C ALA A 15 21.16 14.20 39.06
N ARG A 16 21.54 14.12 37.79
CA ARG A 16 20.86 14.89 36.74
C ARG A 16 19.46 14.30 36.59
N ARG A 17 18.48 15.00 37.17
CA ARG A 17 17.08 14.89 36.79
C ARG A 17 16.97 15.27 35.32
N GLY A 18 16.51 14.34 34.49
CA GLY A 18 16.24 14.58 33.07
C GLY A 18 15.28 13.53 32.54
N THR A 19 14.01 13.92 32.49
CA THR A 19 12.90 13.44 31.64
C THR A 19 12.61 11.93 31.57
N PRO A 20 11.38 11.46 31.92
CA PRO A 20 10.99 10.07 31.66
C PRO A 20 10.99 9.79 30.14
N PRO A 21 11.26 8.54 29.71
CA PRO A 21 11.13 8.17 28.32
C PRO A 21 9.66 8.37 27.92
N ILE A 22 9.43 9.28 26.98
CA ILE A 22 8.17 9.33 26.24
C ILE A 22 7.94 7.93 25.68
N ASP A 23 6.84 7.30 26.11
CA ASP A 23 6.32 6.06 25.56
C ASP A 23 6.23 6.23 24.04
N ALA A 24 7.19 5.60 23.36
CA ALA A 24 7.32 5.60 21.91
C ALA A 24 6.37 4.59 21.27
N SER A 25 5.14 4.50 21.78
CA SER A 25 3.98 4.15 20.96
C SER A 25 3.81 5.27 19.94
N ALA A 26 4.71 5.28 18.96
CA ALA A 26 4.70 6.14 17.81
C ALA A 26 3.39 5.86 17.08
N ILE A 27 2.40 6.71 17.35
CA ILE A 27 1.29 6.91 16.44
C ILE A 27 1.94 7.53 15.22
N ALA A 28 2.43 6.67 14.31
CA ALA A 28 2.86 7.12 13.00
C ALA A 28 1.65 7.87 12.41
N PRO A 29 1.81 9.15 12.05
CA PRO A 29 0.71 9.86 11.40
C PRO A 29 0.32 9.06 10.16
N VAL A 30 -0.98 8.80 10.00
CA VAL A 30 -1.53 8.29 8.74
C VAL A 30 -0.99 9.20 7.65
N GLN A 31 -0.04 8.66 6.87
CA GLN A 31 0.66 9.41 5.85
C GLN A 31 -0.39 9.89 4.86
N PHE A 32 -0.74 11.18 4.93
CA PHE A 32 -1.67 11.77 3.98
C PHE A 32 -1.07 11.58 2.58
N ASP A 33 -1.80 10.92 1.69
CA ASP A 33 -1.44 10.86 0.28
C ASP A 33 -1.57 12.29 -0.28
N LEU A 34 -0.47 13.05 -0.23
CA LEU A 34 -0.44 14.47 -0.60
C LEU A 34 -0.73 14.70 -2.09
N PHE A 35 -0.74 13.63 -2.89
CA PHE A 35 -1.05 13.66 -4.31
C PHE A 35 -1.90 12.43 -4.69
N PRO A 36 -3.03 12.60 -5.39
CA PRO A 36 -3.78 11.47 -5.91
C PRO A 36 -2.91 10.62 -6.83
N VAL A 37 -2.71 9.35 -6.50
CA VAL A 37 -2.02 8.42 -7.39
C VAL A 37 -3.01 7.97 -8.46
N LYS A 38 -2.63 8.14 -9.73
CA LYS A 38 -3.45 7.65 -10.85
C LYS A 38 -3.44 6.12 -10.84
N PRO A 39 -4.62 5.46 -10.91
CA PRO A 39 -4.68 4.01 -11.08
C PRO A 39 -3.96 3.57 -12.37
N VAL A 40 -3.32 2.41 -12.30
CA VAL A 40 -2.74 1.73 -13.47
C VAL A 40 -3.73 0.68 -13.96
N VAL A 41 -4.03 0.70 -15.25
CA VAL A 41 -4.99 -0.22 -15.88
C VAL A 41 -4.30 -0.88 -17.07
N ASP A 42 -4.15 -2.20 -17.00
CA ASP A 42 -3.52 -3.00 -18.05
C ASP A 42 -4.56 -3.96 -18.66
N VAL A 43 -4.84 -3.83 -19.96
CA VAL A 43 -5.65 -4.79 -20.70
C VAL A 43 -4.77 -5.98 -21.10
N LEU A 44 -5.21 -7.20 -20.77
CA LEU A 44 -4.46 -8.43 -20.95
C LEU A 44 -5.13 -9.33 -21.99
N ASP A 45 -4.35 -10.15 -22.68
CA ASP A 45 -4.89 -11.23 -23.52
C ASP A 45 -5.46 -12.35 -22.62
N ALA A 46 -6.79 -12.45 -22.59
CA ALA A 46 -7.50 -13.45 -21.82
C ALA A 46 -7.12 -14.89 -22.19
N ARG A 47 -6.83 -15.18 -23.46
CA ARG A 47 -6.46 -16.54 -23.90
C ARG A 47 -5.07 -16.92 -23.44
N ALA A 48 -4.15 -15.95 -23.40
CA ALA A 48 -2.81 -16.16 -22.88
C ALA A 48 -2.79 -16.39 -21.37
N VAL A 49 -3.65 -15.67 -20.61
CA VAL A 49 -3.66 -15.75 -19.14
C VAL A 49 -4.54 -16.87 -18.60
N VAL A 50 -5.77 -17.00 -19.12
CA VAL A 50 -6.77 -17.98 -18.63
C VAL A 50 -6.69 -19.30 -19.39
N GLY A 51 -6.29 -19.24 -20.66
CA GLY A 51 -6.11 -20.40 -21.54
C GLY A 51 -6.96 -20.35 -22.82
N PRO A 52 -6.64 -21.20 -23.81
CA PRO A 52 -7.18 -21.08 -25.17
C PRO A 52 -8.67 -21.37 -25.30
N ARG A 53 -9.29 -22.03 -24.31
CA ARG A 53 -10.72 -22.37 -24.29
C ARG A 53 -11.53 -21.48 -23.34
N THR A 54 -10.98 -20.34 -22.93
CA THR A 54 -11.66 -19.40 -22.04
C THR A 54 -12.91 -18.79 -22.71
N GLY A 55 -13.95 -18.55 -21.92
CA GLY A 55 -15.12 -17.76 -22.31
C GLY A 55 -15.01 -16.28 -21.92
N VAL A 56 -13.86 -15.87 -21.36
CA VAL A 56 -13.56 -14.48 -20.99
C VAL A 56 -13.25 -13.69 -22.26
N GLU A 57 -14.02 -12.62 -22.49
CA GLU A 57 -13.89 -11.70 -23.61
C GLU A 57 -12.84 -10.64 -23.31
N ASP A 58 -12.90 -10.00 -22.14
CA ASP A 58 -11.92 -9.02 -21.68
C ASP A 58 -11.32 -9.43 -20.34
N LEU A 59 -10.01 -9.29 -20.21
CA LEU A 59 -9.27 -9.44 -18.96
C LEU A 59 -8.47 -8.17 -18.69
N VAL A 60 -8.71 -7.54 -17.55
CA VAL A 60 -8.06 -6.29 -17.18
C VAL A 60 -7.46 -6.41 -15.80
N ARG A 61 -6.22 -5.95 -15.65
CA ARG A 61 -5.55 -5.81 -14.35
C ARG A 61 -5.57 -4.36 -13.93
N VAL A 62 -6.17 -4.08 -12.77
CA VAL A 62 -6.32 -2.73 -12.24
C VAL A 62 -5.56 -2.61 -10.92
N ARG A 63 -4.61 -1.70 -10.85
CA ARG A 63 -3.91 -1.34 -9.62
C ARG A 63 -4.36 0.05 -9.17
N LEU A 64 -5.14 0.10 -8.09
CA LEU A 64 -5.70 1.34 -7.55
C LEU A 64 -4.64 2.19 -6.83
N ARG A 65 -3.75 1.53 -6.07
CA ARG A 65 -2.60 2.16 -5.40
C ARG A 65 -1.33 1.34 -5.62
N PRO A 66 -0.14 1.94 -5.56
CA PRO A 66 1.12 1.25 -5.89
C PRO A 66 1.39 -0.02 -5.07
N ASN A 67 0.97 -0.03 -3.80
CA ASN A 67 1.24 -1.12 -2.86
C ASN A 67 0.04 -2.07 -2.67
N ASP A 68 -1.08 -1.80 -3.33
CA ASP A 68 -2.27 -2.65 -3.24
C ASP A 68 -2.12 -3.87 -4.15
N ALA A 69 -2.72 -4.99 -3.72
CA ALA A 69 -2.89 -6.12 -4.61
C ALA A 69 -3.72 -5.70 -5.83
N PRO A 70 -3.30 -6.04 -7.06
CA PRO A 70 -4.07 -5.68 -8.23
C PRO A 70 -5.39 -6.44 -8.28
N HIS A 71 -6.42 -5.77 -8.75
CA HIS A 71 -7.70 -6.38 -9.07
C HIS A 71 -7.62 -7.00 -10.45
N LEU A 72 -7.89 -8.30 -10.56
CA LEU A 72 -8.20 -8.91 -11.84
C LEU A 72 -9.69 -8.76 -12.11
N VAL A 73 -10.01 -8.15 -13.24
CA VAL A 73 -11.37 -7.87 -13.70
C VAL A 73 -11.62 -8.65 -14.97
N PHE A 74 -12.72 -9.39 -14.99
CA PHE A 74 -13.14 -10.24 -16.08
C PHE A 74 -14.42 -9.68 -16.70
N HIS A 75 -14.55 -9.84 -18.01
CA HIS A 75 -15.79 -9.69 -18.74
C HIS A 75 -16.05 -10.99 -19.49
N ASP A 76 -17.19 -11.61 -19.21
CA ASP A 76 -17.65 -12.80 -19.93
C ASP A 76 -19.17 -12.72 -20.12
N ARG A 77 -19.80 -13.83 -20.54
CA ARG A 77 -21.26 -13.94 -20.74
C ARG A 77 -22.11 -13.55 -19.52
N HIS A 78 -21.55 -13.52 -18.31
CA HIS A 78 -22.23 -13.14 -17.07
C HIS A 78 -22.04 -11.65 -16.72
N GLY A 79 -21.30 -10.90 -17.54
CA GLY A 79 -21.01 -9.49 -17.36
C GLY A 79 -19.65 -9.26 -16.72
N TRP A 80 -19.49 -8.06 -16.13
CA TRP A 80 -18.22 -7.59 -15.59
C TRP A 80 -18.10 -7.86 -14.09
N TYR A 81 -16.95 -8.39 -13.64
CA TYR A 81 -16.69 -8.63 -12.23
C TYR A 81 -15.20 -8.62 -11.89
N CYS A 82 -14.88 -8.16 -10.67
CA CYS A 82 -13.56 -8.36 -10.08
C CYS A 82 -13.50 -9.70 -9.36
N GLU A 83 -12.38 -10.42 -9.44
CA GLU A 83 -12.16 -11.72 -8.79
C GLU A 83 -12.52 -11.71 -7.30
N SER A 84 -12.07 -10.69 -6.56
CA SER A 84 -12.20 -10.66 -5.09
C SER A 84 -13.48 -9.99 -4.60
N HIS A 85 -14.07 -9.08 -5.38
CA HIS A 85 -15.13 -8.17 -4.91
C HIS A 85 -16.40 -8.20 -5.79
N GLY A 86 -16.39 -9.00 -6.86
CA GLY A 86 -17.51 -9.13 -7.77
C GLY A 86 -17.80 -7.86 -8.59
N PRO A 87 -19.06 -7.68 -9.04
CA PRO A 87 -19.43 -6.63 -10.01
C PRO A 87 -19.45 -5.22 -9.40
N SER A 88 -19.54 -5.09 -8.08
CA SER A 88 -19.63 -3.79 -7.40
C SER A 88 -18.27 -3.10 -7.18
N CYS A 89 -17.18 -3.77 -7.55
CA CYS A 89 -15.84 -3.27 -7.32
C CYS A 89 -15.55 -2.01 -8.15
N HIS A 90 -14.94 -0.99 -7.54
CA HIS A 90 -14.56 0.23 -8.27
C HIS A 90 -13.64 -0.05 -9.48
N ALA A 91 -12.78 -1.06 -9.38
CA ALA A 91 -11.92 -1.51 -10.48
C ALA A 91 -12.70 -1.94 -11.74
N VAL A 92 -13.95 -2.43 -11.59
CA VAL A 92 -14.80 -2.81 -12.72
C VAL A 92 -15.15 -1.60 -13.58
N THR A 93 -15.46 -0.46 -12.96
CA THR A 93 -15.76 0.77 -13.70
C THR A 93 -14.55 1.23 -14.52
N LEU A 94 -13.37 1.25 -13.90
CA LEU A 94 -12.13 1.66 -14.57
C LEU A 94 -11.78 0.74 -15.73
N ALA A 95 -11.93 -0.58 -15.56
CA ALA A 95 -11.69 -1.56 -16.61
C ALA A 95 -12.62 -1.37 -17.82
N ARG A 96 -13.92 -1.11 -17.58
CA ARG A 96 -14.90 -0.85 -18.64
C ARG A 96 -14.57 0.41 -19.43
N GLU A 97 -14.16 1.46 -18.74
CA GLU A 97 -13.78 2.73 -19.36
C GLU A 97 -12.53 2.56 -20.23
N GLU A 98 -11.51 1.84 -19.73
CA GLU A 98 -10.28 1.59 -20.48
C GLU A 98 -10.54 0.76 -21.74
N VAL A 99 -11.29 -0.34 -21.64
CA VAL A 99 -11.63 -1.17 -22.81
C VAL A 99 -12.45 -0.39 -23.83
N LYS A 100 -13.40 0.43 -23.38
CA LYS A 100 -14.15 1.32 -24.28
C LYS A 100 -13.24 2.35 -24.96
N GLY A 101 -12.30 2.93 -24.23
CA GLY A 101 -11.33 3.91 -24.75
C GLY A 101 -10.33 3.30 -25.75
N GLY A 102 -9.88 2.08 -25.50
CA GLY A 102 -8.92 1.36 -26.35
C GLY A 102 -9.46 0.93 -27.71
N THR A 103 -10.79 0.86 -27.87
CA THR A 103 -11.44 0.59 -29.17
C THR A 103 -11.49 1.80 -30.12
N HIS A 104 -10.99 2.96 -29.68
CA HIS A 104 -11.03 4.25 -30.40
C HIS A 104 -9.62 4.71 -30.85
N VAL A 105 -8.85 3.80 -31.44
CA VAL A 105 -7.57 4.14 -32.09
C VAL A 105 -7.64 3.63 -33.53
N ASP A 106 -7.87 4.56 -34.47
CA ASP A 106 -7.79 4.38 -35.93
C ASP A 106 -6.37 4.01 -36.40
#